data_AF-A0A954WQY0-F1
#
_entry.id   AF-A0A954WQY0-F1
#
_cell.length_a   1.000
_cell.length_b   1.000
_cell.length_c   1.000
_cell.angle_alpha   90.00
_cell.angle_beta   90.00
_cell.angle_gamma   90.00
#
_symmetry.space_group_name_H-M   'P 1'
#
loop_
_entity.id
_entity.type
_entity.pdbx_description
1 polymer ?
#
loop_
_entity_poly.entity_id
_entity_poly.type
_entity_poly.pdbx_seq_one_letter_code
_entity_poly.pdbx_strand_id
1 'polypeptide(L)'
;MISSSYLFAQYSIVPRWVTTWLTPMWLLGMGVLVGLLVLLLLWAVLFVVAKKTAREIPGYFSEGVMPGLFSIACLFALTGLFITITVKEPGKMLESLALLSSSGETEYAADLPESEADSEVQWQAVAVGVDPSNFQSFAINTTEPILFSYDDNPGETISPTEIDPADGLKYVRNRSGVVPFDGNKVPNFHFANLSPSPAEVTIVISRAPGYPEVMTLVIATIFTVIVFSKYVIQSIFFPKLSAVALSTAKSELAQPLFYILSVLGAFLLIAFIFIPYNTFGEDIKMLKDSGLTLIMIAAIVQGIWTASNSVADEIEGRTALTVLSKPISRAQFLIGKFSGIMWTVGLLFAVMGVVFLFVVAYKPIYDARELGSDLPEWEVTHFEVVRTIPGLLLAFFETAVLVAFSVAISTRLPLLANLTICFAIYVLGHLTPVLVKADIDFAPVTFIGNLIATVLPVLEHFNIQAAIATGALVPWDYLGMTCVYCVLYSTVALLLALILFEDRDLA
;
A
#
# COMPACT_ATOMS: atom_id res chain seq x y z
N MET A 1 -33.28 -21.27 10.81
CA MET A 1 -34.00 -20.92 9.56
C MET A 1 -34.58 -19.52 9.70
N ILE A 2 -33.77 -18.50 9.46
CA ILE A 2 -34.24 -17.15 9.15
C ILE A 2 -33.83 -16.98 7.69
N SER A 3 -34.82 -16.77 6.83
CA SER A 3 -34.67 -16.89 5.38
C SER A 3 -33.70 -15.86 4.82
N SER A 4 -32.72 -16.34 4.03
CA SER A 4 -31.75 -15.52 3.29
C SER A 4 -32.39 -14.55 2.29
N SER A 5 -33.70 -14.65 2.05
CA SER A 5 -34.46 -13.85 1.10
C SER A 5 -34.55 -12.35 1.43
N TYR A 6 -34.33 -11.92 2.67
CA TYR A 6 -34.39 -10.50 3.04
C TYR A 6 -33.07 -9.73 2.78
N LEU A 7 -31.93 -10.41 2.74
CA LEU A 7 -30.63 -9.78 2.43
C LEU A 7 -30.46 -9.53 0.93
N PHE A 8 -31.12 -10.33 0.07
CA PHE A 8 -31.06 -10.15 -1.39
C PHE A 8 -31.88 -8.96 -1.91
N ALA A 9 -32.86 -8.48 -1.14
CA ALA A 9 -33.67 -7.31 -1.51
C ALA A 9 -32.94 -5.96 -1.33
N GLN A 10 -31.78 -5.94 -0.68
CA GLN A 10 -31.05 -4.71 -0.36
C GLN A 10 -30.12 -4.25 -1.51
N TYR A 11 -29.80 -5.15 -2.45
CA TYR A 11 -28.91 -4.87 -3.59
C TYR A 11 -29.51 -3.96 -4.67
N SER A 12 -30.81 -3.67 -4.65
CA SER A 12 -31.48 -2.80 -5.62
C SER A 12 -31.52 -1.32 -5.22
N ILE A 13 -31.03 -0.95 -4.03
CA ILE A 13 -31.23 0.41 -3.46
C ILE A 13 -29.99 1.30 -3.66
N VAL A 14 -28.78 0.73 -3.67
CA VAL A 14 -27.54 1.51 -3.79
C VAL A 14 -27.07 1.55 -5.25
N PRO A 15 -26.87 2.74 -5.84
CA PRO A 15 -26.40 2.85 -7.21
C PRO A 15 -25.03 2.17 -7.41
N ARG A 16 -24.84 1.45 -8.52
CA ARG A 16 -23.59 0.73 -8.85
C ARG A 16 -22.35 1.63 -8.74
N TRP A 17 -22.45 2.87 -9.20
CA TRP A 17 -21.36 3.83 -9.10
C TRP A 17 -20.92 4.04 -7.65
N VAL A 18 -21.83 4.10 -6.67
CA VAL A 18 -21.51 4.26 -5.25
C VAL A 18 -20.73 3.06 -4.74
N THR A 19 -21.22 1.85 -5.04
CA THR A 19 -20.57 0.61 -4.59
C THR A 19 -19.16 0.43 -5.17
N THR A 20 -18.91 0.97 -6.37
CA THR A 20 -17.67 0.74 -7.13
C THR A 20 -16.45 1.40 -6.48
N TRP A 21 -16.52 2.69 -6.14
CA TRP A 21 -15.38 3.40 -5.53
C TRP A 21 -15.31 3.24 -4.00
N LEU A 22 -16.42 2.89 -3.35
CA LEU A 22 -16.43 2.71 -1.91
C LEU A 22 -15.89 1.34 -1.47
N THR A 23 -16.00 0.30 -2.30
CA THR A 23 -15.52 -1.05 -1.93
C THR A 23 -14.00 -1.09 -1.62
N PRO A 24 -13.11 -0.43 -2.38
CA PRO A 24 -11.70 -0.31 -2.01
C PRO A 24 -11.47 0.39 -0.66
N MET A 25 -12.22 1.48 -0.42
CA MET A 25 -12.14 2.26 0.82
C MET A 25 -12.65 1.46 2.02
N TRP A 26 -13.66 0.62 1.80
CA TRP A 26 -14.16 -0.33 2.78
C TRP A 26 -13.09 -1.32 3.23
N LEU A 27 -12.38 -1.97 2.28
CA LEU A 27 -11.32 -2.93 2.62
C LEU A 27 -10.22 -2.29 3.48
N LEU A 28 -9.79 -1.08 3.11
CA LEU A 28 -8.81 -0.32 3.89
C LEU A 28 -9.36 0.07 5.27
N GLY A 29 -10.59 0.60 5.33
CA GLY A 29 -11.23 1.01 6.59
C GLY A 29 -11.46 -0.15 7.56
N MET A 30 -11.89 -1.31 7.06
CA MET A 30 -12.01 -2.54 7.84
C MET A 30 -10.64 -3.03 8.33
N GLY A 31 -9.60 -2.91 7.49
CA GLY A 31 -8.23 -3.23 7.89
C GLY A 31 -7.72 -2.34 9.02
N VAL A 32 -7.98 -1.03 8.96
CA VAL A 32 -7.68 -0.09 10.05
C VAL A 32 -8.47 -0.42 11.32
N LEU A 33 -9.75 -0.76 11.19
CA LEU A 33 -10.58 -1.18 12.32
C LEU A 33 -10.00 -2.41 13.03
N VAL A 34 -9.66 -3.45 12.27
CA VAL A 34 -9.03 -4.67 12.82
C VAL A 34 -7.68 -4.32 13.45
N GLY A 35 -6.90 -3.42 12.83
CA GLY A 35 -5.65 -2.92 13.41
C GLY A 35 -5.83 -2.24 14.78
N LEU A 36 -6.84 -1.39 14.92
CA LEU A 36 -7.18 -0.75 16.20
C LEU A 36 -7.65 -1.77 17.25
N LEU A 37 -8.42 -2.79 16.85
CA LEU A 37 -8.82 -3.89 17.74
C LEU A 37 -7.62 -4.73 18.19
N VAL A 38 -6.66 -5.00 17.29
CA VAL A 38 -5.40 -5.70 17.63
C VAL A 38 -4.59 -4.87 18.62
N LEU A 39 -4.49 -3.55 18.43
CA LEU A 39 -3.82 -2.66 19.38
C LEU A 39 -4.50 -2.65 20.75
N LEU A 40 -5.84 -2.66 20.78
CA LEU A 40 -6.61 -2.78 22.03
C LEU A 40 -6.35 -4.12 22.73
N LEU A 41 -6.28 -5.21 21.97
CA LEU A 41 -5.95 -6.54 22.49
C LEU A 41 -4.51 -6.57 23.04
N LEU A 42 -3.55 -6.04 22.30
CA LEU A 42 -2.15 -5.92 22.75
C LEU A 42 -2.05 -5.10 24.04
N TRP A 43 -2.80 -4.00 24.14
CA TRP A 43 -2.89 -3.21 25.36
C TRP A 43 -3.52 -4.00 26.52
N ALA A 44 -4.59 -4.78 26.28
CA ALA A 44 -5.21 -5.62 27.29
C ALA A 44 -4.25 -6.73 27.80
N VAL A 45 -3.48 -7.35 26.91
CA VAL A 45 -2.43 -8.33 27.27
C VAL A 45 -1.34 -7.65 28.09
N LEU A 46 -0.87 -6.47 27.67
CA LEU A 46 0.10 -5.68 28.44
C LEU A 46 -0.46 -5.27 29.81
N PHE A 47 -1.76 -5.03 29.94
CA PHE A 47 -2.40 -4.74 31.22
C PHE A 47 -2.35 -5.93 32.19
N VAL A 48 -2.34 -7.16 31.69
CA VAL A 48 -2.17 -8.36 32.50
C VAL A 48 -0.70 -8.56 32.90
N VAL A 49 0.22 -8.43 31.94
CA VAL A 49 1.66 -8.73 32.14
C VAL A 49 2.42 -7.60 32.84
N ALA A 50 2.12 -6.35 32.49
CA ALA A 50 2.88 -5.16 32.90
C ALA A 50 1.95 -3.97 33.22
N LYS A 51 1.16 -4.10 34.29
CA LYS A 51 0.15 -3.10 34.72
C LYS A 51 0.66 -1.66 34.78
N LYS A 52 1.91 -1.44 35.20
CA LYS A 52 2.49 -0.09 35.30
C LYS A 52 2.61 0.55 33.91
N THR A 53 3.27 -0.13 32.99
CA THR A 53 3.46 0.34 31.60
C THR A 53 2.13 0.50 30.88
N ALA A 54 1.20 -0.44 31.06
CA ALA A 54 -0.11 -0.38 30.41
C ALA A 54 -0.97 0.82 30.85
N ARG A 55 -0.78 1.33 32.08
CA ARG A 55 -1.46 2.54 32.57
C ARG A 55 -0.92 3.83 31.98
N GLU A 56 0.32 3.84 31.51
CA GLU A 56 0.96 5.01 30.88
C GLU A 56 0.54 5.16 29.41
N ILE A 57 0.26 4.05 28.71
CA ILE A 57 -0.05 4.03 27.27
C ILE A 57 -1.20 4.97 26.88
N PRO A 58 -2.37 4.99 27.54
CA PRO A 58 -3.46 5.90 27.14
C PRO A 58 -3.06 7.38 27.18
N GLY A 59 -2.16 7.78 28.08
CA GLY A 59 -1.65 9.16 28.16
C GLY A 59 -0.84 9.57 26.93
N TYR A 60 -0.21 8.62 26.25
CA TYR A 60 0.50 8.89 25.00
C TYR A 60 -0.45 9.24 23.84
N PHE A 61 -1.69 8.77 23.88
CA PHE A 61 -2.68 9.03 22.84
C PHE A 61 -3.43 10.36 23.02
N SER A 62 -3.34 10.98 24.20
CA SER A 62 -3.99 12.25 24.50
C SER A 62 -3.16 13.50 24.16
N GLU A 63 -1.90 13.34 23.75
CA GLU A 63 -0.98 14.47 23.58
C GLU A 63 -0.23 14.47 22.24
N GLY A 64 0.08 15.68 21.75
CA GLY A 64 0.91 15.86 20.54
C GLY A 64 0.20 15.45 19.25
N VAL A 65 0.88 14.67 18.42
CA VAL A 65 0.40 14.20 17.11
C VAL A 65 -0.59 13.03 17.21
N MET A 66 -0.50 12.23 18.27
CA MET A 66 -1.27 11.00 18.41
C MET A 66 -2.79 11.19 18.43
N PRO A 67 -3.37 12.22 19.08
CA PRO A 67 -4.80 12.49 18.97
C PRO A 67 -5.26 12.66 17.53
N GLY A 68 -4.46 13.34 16.68
CA GLY A 68 -4.76 13.53 15.27
C GLY A 68 -4.74 12.21 14.49
N LEU A 69 -3.65 11.44 14.61
CA LEU A 69 -3.52 10.13 13.95
C LEU A 69 -4.60 9.15 14.39
N PHE A 70 -4.89 9.08 15.69
CA PHE A 70 -5.92 8.20 16.24
C PHE A 70 -7.32 8.62 15.79
N SER A 71 -7.61 9.92 15.73
CA SER A 71 -8.89 10.43 15.25
C SER A 71 -9.10 10.12 13.77
N ILE A 72 -8.08 10.26 12.94
CA ILE A 72 -8.13 9.90 11.50
C ILE A 72 -8.36 8.39 11.36
N ALA A 73 -7.60 7.57 12.09
CA ALA A 73 -7.77 6.11 12.05
C ALA A 73 -9.17 5.69 12.50
N CYS A 74 -9.71 6.28 13.57
CA CYS A 74 -11.07 6.00 14.03
C CYS A 74 -12.13 6.47 13.02
N LEU A 75 -11.99 7.69 12.48
CA LEU A 75 -12.92 8.20 11.47
C LEU A 75 -12.93 7.31 10.22
N PHE A 76 -11.76 6.85 9.78
CA PHE A 76 -11.62 5.98 8.62
C PHE A 76 -12.17 4.57 8.90
N ALA A 77 -11.95 4.03 10.11
CA ALA A 77 -12.56 2.78 10.56
C ALA A 77 -14.10 2.86 10.64
N LEU A 78 -14.64 3.96 11.19
CA LEU A 78 -16.08 4.23 11.22
C LEU A 78 -16.66 4.39 9.82
N THR A 79 -15.92 5.04 8.93
CA THR A 79 -16.29 5.15 7.51
C THR A 79 -16.33 3.77 6.86
N GLY A 80 -15.35 2.89 7.14
CA GLY A 80 -15.39 1.49 6.72
C GLY A 80 -16.61 0.73 7.23
N LEU A 81 -16.94 0.84 8.52
CA LEU A 81 -18.17 0.24 9.08
C LEU A 81 -19.42 0.75 8.37
N PHE A 82 -19.52 2.05 8.15
CA PHE A 82 -20.66 2.66 7.46
C PHE A 82 -20.77 2.18 6.01
N ILE A 83 -19.65 2.10 5.29
CA ILE A 83 -19.62 1.64 3.89
C ILE A 83 -20.04 0.17 3.75
N THR A 84 -19.93 -0.65 4.81
CA THR A 84 -20.34 -2.07 4.78
C THR A 84 -21.77 -2.27 4.26
N ILE A 85 -22.68 -1.32 4.50
CA ILE A 85 -24.07 -1.38 4.01
C ILE A 85 -24.19 -1.25 2.48
N THR A 86 -23.14 -0.75 1.82
CA THR A 86 -23.09 -0.49 0.37
C THR A 86 -22.32 -1.55 -0.41
N VAL A 87 -21.46 -2.34 0.25
CA VAL A 87 -20.59 -3.31 -0.42
C VAL A 87 -21.37 -4.54 -0.87
N LYS A 88 -21.02 -5.05 -2.05
CA LYS A 88 -21.60 -6.29 -2.57
C LYS A 88 -20.98 -7.49 -1.87
N GLU A 89 -21.81 -8.31 -1.24
CA GLU A 89 -21.41 -9.57 -0.58
C GLU A 89 -20.19 -9.48 0.38
N PRO A 90 -20.19 -8.57 1.39
CA PRO A 90 -19.04 -8.38 2.28
C PRO A 90 -18.66 -9.63 3.06
N GLY A 91 -19.62 -10.52 3.36
CA GLY A 91 -19.37 -11.80 4.02
C GLY A 91 -18.47 -12.73 3.20
N LYS A 92 -18.77 -12.89 1.90
CA LYS A 92 -17.96 -13.75 1.00
C LYS A 92 -16.56 -13.20 0.79
N MET A 93 -16.41 -11.87 0.78
CA MET A 93 -15.09 -11.22 0.77
C MET A 93 -14.31 -11.57 2.04
N LEU A 94 -14.92 -11.49 3.22
CA LEU A 94 -14.23 -11.85 4.47
C LEU A 94 -13.93 -13.35 4.57
N GLU A 95 -14.82 -14.22 4.09
CA GLU A 95 -14.57 -15.68 4.01
C GLU A 95 -13.36 -16.01 3.11
N SER A 96 -13.15 -15.22 2.06
CA SER A 96 -11.98 -15.35 1.18
C SER A 96 -10.64 -15.15 1.92
N LEU A 97 -10.64 -14.49 3.08
CA LEU A 97 -9.44 -14.33 3.91
C LEU A 97 -8.94 -15.67 4.46
N ALA A 98 -9.84 -16.57 4.87
CA ALA A 98 -9.47 -17.88 5.36
C ALA A 98 -8.87 -18.76 4.25
N LEU A 99 -9.37 -18.58 3.03
CA LEU A 99 -8.96 -19.32 1.83
C LEU A 99 -7.59 -18.89 1.28
N LEU A 100 -7.04 -17.74 1.72
CA LEU A 100 -5.70 -17.29 1.30
C LEU A 100 -4.60 -18.32 1.60
N SER A 101 -4.70 -18.97 2.76
CA SER A 101 -3.71 -19.97 3.20
C SER A 101 -3.72 -21.27 2.38
N SER A 102 -4.84 -21.57 1.71
CA SER A 102 -5.05 -22.75 0.87
C SER A 102 -4.83 -22.49 -0.62
N SER A 103 -4.33 -21.31 -0.99
CA SER A 103 -4.05 -20.97 -2.39
C SER A 103 -2.79 -21.69 -2.88
N GLY A 104 -2.81 -22.12 -4.14
CA GLY A 104 -1.71 -22.87 -4.74
C GLY A 104 -2.15 -23.74 -5.91
N GLU A 105 -1.16 -24.28 -6.61
CA GLU A 105 -1.37 -25.23 -7.69
C GLU A 105 -1.23 -26.65 -7.16
N THR A 106 -2.16 -27.52 -7.55
CA THR A 106 -2.05 -28.96 -7.35
C THR A 106 -2.10 -29.66 -8.68
N GLU A 107 -1.10 -30.51 -8.92
CA GLU A 107 -0.98 -31.32 -10.12
C GLU A 107 -1.50 -32.74 -9.81
N TYR A 108 -2.33 -33.25 -10.71
CA TYR A 108 -2.79 -34.64 -10.71
C TYR A 108 -2.36 -35.26 -12.03
N ALA A 109 -1.71 -36.41 -11.97
CA ALA A 109 -1.36 -37.20 -13.16
C ALA A 109 -2.22 -38.47 -13.19
N ALA A 110 -2.67 -38.84 -14.37
CA ALA A 110 -3.40 -40.09 -14.60
C ALA A 110 -2.96 -40.72 -15.92
N ASP A 111 -2.66 -42.02 -15.87
CA ASP A 111 -2.36 -42.82 -17.05
C ASP A 111 -3.66 -43.44 -17.56
N LEU A 112 -3.95 -43.22 -18.84
CA LEU A 112 -5.10 -43.82 -19.52
C LEU A 112 -4.64 -45.02 -20.36
N PRO A 113 -5.33 -46.16 -20.26
CA PRO A 113 -5.02 -47.33 -21.08
C PRO A 113 -5.26 -47.06 -22.57
N GLU A 114 -4.62 -47.86 -23.41
CA GLU A 114 -4.82 -47.83 -24.87
C GLU A 114 -6.28 -48.16 -25.24
N SER A 115 -6.78 -47.53 -26.30
CA SER A 115 -8.16 -47.68 -26.77
C SER A 115 -8.19 -47.99 -28.26
N GLU A 116 -8.89 -49.05 -28.66
CA GLU A 116 -9.07 -49.41 -30.08
C GLU A 116 -10.25 -48.61 -30.67
N ALA A 117 -10.10 -48.13 -31.91
CA ALA A 117 -11.02 -47.19 -32.58
C ALA A 117 -12.49 -47.67 -32.72
N ASP A 118 -12.77 -48.97 -32.58
CA ASP A 118 -14.11 -49.58 -32.70
C ASP A 118 -14.68 -50.11 -31.35
N SER A 119 -14.01 -49.83 -30.23
CA SER A 119 -14.42 -50.28 -28.88
C SER A 119 -15.30 -49.25 -28.16
N GLU A 120 -16.16 -49.71 -27.23
CA GLU A 120 -16.93 -48.80 -26.36
C GLU A 120 -15.98 -47.91 -25.56
N VAL A 121 -16.24 -46.60 -25.58
CA VAL A 121 -15.42 -45.59 -24.90
C VAL A 121 -15.28 -45.92 -23.41
N GLN A 122 -14.06 -46.25 -22.98
CA GLN A 122 -13.77 -46.55 -21.58
C GLN A 122 -13.47 -45.26 -20.81
N TRP A 123 -14.34 -44.91 -19.87
CA TRP A 123 -14.19 -43.74 -19.01
C TRP A 123 -13.42 -44.08 -17.74
N GLN A 124 -12.32 -43.36 -17.50
CA GLN A 124 -11.58 -43.40 -16.26
C GLN A 124 -11.86 -42.13 -15.46
N ALA A 125 -12.36 -42.29 -14.23
CA ALA A 125 -12.60 -41.19 -13.31
C ALA A 125 -11.33 -40.86 -12.53
N VAL A 126 -10.89 -39.61 -12.61
CA VAL A 126 -9.85 -39.05 -11.75
C VAL A 126 -10.56 -38.23 -10.68
N ALA A 127 -10.39 -38.63 -9.42
CA ALA A 127 -11.00 -37.93 -8.28
C ALA A 127 -10.22 -36.64 -8.01
N VAL A 128 -10.75 -35.54 -8.53
CA VAL A 128 -10.10 -34.24 -8.42
C VAL A 128 -10.74 -33.48 -7.27
N GLY A 129 -10.05 -33.39 -6.13
CA GLY A 129 -10.55 -32.73 -4.92
C GLY A 129 -10.64 -31.20 -5.06
N VAL A 130 -11.59 -30.72 -5.86
CA VAL A 130 -11.84 -29.29 -6.11
C VAL A 130 -12.97 -28.81 -5.21
N ASP A 131 -12.69 -27.84 -4.36
CA ASP A 131 -13.73 -27.08 -3.66
C ASP A 131 -14.19 -25.94 -4.57
N PRO A 132 -15.50 -25.89 -4.96
CA PRO A 132 -16.03 -24.84 -5.83
C PRO A 132 -15.80 -23.41 -5.29
N SER A 133 -15.62 -23.25 -3.98
CA SER A 133 -15.41 -21.95 -3.33
C SER A 133 -14.02 -21.36 -3.56
N ASN A 134 -12.99 -22.19 -3.77
CA ASN A 134 -11.59 -21.77 -3.97
C ASN A 134 -11.04 -22.09 -5.36
N PHE A 135 -11.86 -22.62 -6.26
CA PHE A 135 -11.47 -22.92 -7.62
C PHE A 135 -11.25 -21.65 -8.46
N GLN A 136 -10.09 -21.55 -9.11
CA GLN A 136 -9.72 -20.44 -9.99
C GLN A 136 -9.53 -20.88 -11.44
N SER A 137 -8.78 -21.95 -11.69
CA SER A 137 -8.57 -22.46 -13.03
C SER A 137 -8.18 -23.93 -13.02
N PHE A 138 -8.45 -24.64 -14.11
CA PHE A 138 -7.78 -25.89 -14.41
C PHE A 138 -7.11 -25.80 -15.78
N ALA A 139 -5.98 -26.47 -15.93
CA ALA A 139 -5.34 -26.76 -17.20
C ALA A 139 -5.17 -28.27 -17.31
N ILE A 140 -5.54 -28.83 -18.45
CA ILE A 140 -5.40 -30.25 -18.77
C ILE A 140 -4.47 -30.33 -19.98
N ASN A 141 -3.36 -31.04 -19.79
CA ASN A 141 -2.40 -31.37 -20.84
C ASN A 141 -2.42 -32.88 -21.06
N THR A 142 -2.26 -33.31 -22.30
CA THR A 142 -2.32 -34.71 -22.69
C THR A 142 -1.27 -35.02 -23.77
N THR A 143 -0.77 -36.24 -23.80
CA THR A 143 0.16 -36.71 -24.85
C THR A 143 -0.54 -37.18 -26.11
N GLU A 144 -1.79 -37.59 -26.00
CA GLU A 144 -2.64 -38.15 -27.08
C GLU A 144 -4.04 -37.51 -27.03
N PRO A 145 -4.82 -37.52 -28.13
CA PRO A 145 -6.19 -37.02 -28.13
C PRO A 145 -7.09 -37.78 -27.15
N ILE A 146 -7.77 -37.03 -26.28
CA ILE A 146 -8.67 -37.59 -25.25
C ILE A 146 -10.02 -36.89 -25.25
N LEU A 147 -11.05 -37.59 -24.77
CA LEU A 147 -12.33 -36.98 -24.40
C LEU A 147 -12.33 -36.63 -22.92
N PHE A 148 -12.84 -35.44 -22.59
CA PHE A 148 -12.98 -34.93 -21.23
C PHE A 148 -14.44 -34.62 -20.91
N SER A 149 -14.87 -35.00 -19.71
CA SER A 149 -16.14 -34.61 -19.12
C SER A 149 -15.97 -34.33 -17.62
N TYR A 150 -16.71 -33.32 -17.12
CA TYR A 150 -16.83 -33.00 -15.70
C TYR A 150 -18.17 -33.45 -15.10
N ASP A 151 -19.00 -34.14 -15.88
CA ASP A 151 -20.27 -34.72 -15.44
C ASP A 151 -20.08 -36.17 -14.96
N ASP A 152 -20.89 -36.57 -13.96
CA ASP A 152 -20.87 -37.92 -13.38
C ASP A 152 -21.24 -38.99 -14.44
N ASN A 153 -22.05 -38.61 -15.46
CA ASN A 153 -22.44 -39.46 -16.59
C ASN A 153 -22.03 -38.81 -17.95
N PRO A 154 -20.81 -39.08 -18.45
CA PRO A 154 -20.32 -38.49 -19.70
C PRO A 154 -21.20 -38.83 -20.90
N GLY A 155 -21.65 -37.83 -21.68
CA GLY A 155 -22.39 -38.03 -22.93
C GLY A 155 -23.92 -38.11 -22.81
N GLU A 156 -24.49 -38.19 -21.61
CA GLU A 156 -25.95 -38.16 -21.40
C GLU A 156 -26.48 -36.74 -21.14
N THR A 157 -25.83 -35.98 -20.24
CA THR A 157 -26.29 -34.64 -19.84
C THR A 157 -25.49 -33.52 -20.52
N ILE A 158 -24.18 -33.73 -20.68
CA ILE A 158 -23.24 -32.75 -21.25
C ILE A 158 -22.38 -33.48 -22.29
N SER A 159 -22.25 -32.90 -23.48
CA SER A 159 -21.40 -33.44 -24.54
C SER A 159 -19.92 -33.37 -24.10
N PRO A 160 -19.16 -34.48 -24.19
CA PRO A 160 -17.74 -34.47 -23.89
C PRO A 160 -16.96 -33.51 -24.78
N THR A 161 -15.91 -32.91 -24.22
CA THR A 161 -14.99 -32.04 -24.96
C THR A 161 -13.79 -32.85 -25.41
N GLU A 162 -13.48 -32.81 -26.69
CA GLU A 162 -12.26 -33.40 -27.24
C GLU A 162 -11.07 -32.46 -26.97
N ILE A 163 -9.97 -33.01 -26.47
CA ILE A 163 -8.74 -32.27 -26.14
C ILE A 163 -7.62 -32.80 -27.04
N ASP A 164 -7.09 -31.91 -27.89
CA ASP A 164 -5.92 -32.18 -28.72
C ASP A 164 -4.62 -31.95 -27.91
N PRO A 165 -3.60 -32.83 -28.02
CA PRO A 165 -2.29 -32.64 -27.40
C PRO A 165 -1.62 -31.29 -27.67
N ALA A 166 -1.85 -30.69 -28.85
CA ALA A 166 -1.19 -29.44 -29.24
C ALA A 166 -1.78 -28.21 -28.52
N ASP A 167 -3.07 -28.22 -28.22
CA ASP A 167 -3.80 -27.07 -27.67
C ASP A 167 -4.05 -27.19 -26.16
N GLY A 168 -4.24 -28.42 -25.66
CA GLY A 168 -4.69 -28.67 -24.28
C GLY A 168 -6.05 -28.04 -23.98
N LEU A 169 -6.49 -28.12 -22.72
CA LEU A 169 -7.71 -27.44 -22.27
C LEU A 169 -7.42 -26.57 -21.06
N LYS A 170 -7.63 -25.26 -21.20
CA LYS A 170 -7.48 -24.30 -20.10
C LYS A 170 -8.80 -23.62 -19.82
N TYR A 171 -9.31 -23.83 -18.61
CA TYR A 171 -10.43 -23.08 -18.07
C TYR A 171 -9.94 -22.12 -17.00
N VAL A 172 -10.27 -20.84 -17.15
CA VAL A 172 -10.08 -19.84 -16.10
C VAL A 172 -11.46 -19.34 -15.68
N ARG A 173 -11.75 -19.43 -14.38
CA ARG A 173 -13.01 -18.98 -13.80
C ARG A 173 -13.21 -17.50 -14.12
N ASN A 174 -14.28 -17.21 -14.85
CA ASN A 174 -14.67 -15.84 -15.11
C ASN A 174 -15.14 -15.18 -13.81
N ARG A 175 -14.85 -13.89 -13.61
CA ARG A 175 -15.10 -13.15 -12.36
C ARG A 175 -16.59 -13.06 -11.98
N SER A 176 -17.49 -13.45 -12.88
CA SER A 176 -18.92 -13.66 -12.63
C SER A 176 -19.24 -14.82 -11.69
N GLY A 177 -18.23 -15.61 -11.28
CA GLY A 177 -18.35 -16.62 -10.22
C GLY A 177 -18.94 -17.97 -10.66
N VAL A 178 -19.35 -18.10 -11.92
CA VAL A 178 -19.89 -19.35 -12.47
C VAL A 178 -18.75 -20.31 -12.74
N VAL A 179 -18.68 -21.39 -11.96
CA VAL A 179 -17.83 -22.54 -12.24
C VAL A 179 -18.51 -23.43 -13.30
N PRO A 180 -17.75 -24.17 -14.13
CA PRO A 180 -18.33 -24.94 -15.22
C PRO A 180 -19.06 -26.21 -14.71
N PHE A 181 -18.81 -26.61 -13.47
CA PHE A 181 -19.38 -27.77 -12.78
C PHE A 181 -20.43 -27.37 -11.73
N ASP A 182 -21.24 -28.32 -11.27
CA ASP A 182 -22.25 -28.08 -10.23
C ASP A 182 -21.58 -27.56 -8.94
N GLY A 183 -21.91 -26.32 -8.54
CA GLY A 183 -21.30 -25.64 -7.40
C GLY A 183 -21.55 -26.30 -6.04
N ASN A 184 -22.38 -27.33 -5.98
CA ASN A 184 -22.69 -28.08 -4.75
C ASN A 184 -22.00 -29.45 -4.65
N LYS A 185 -21.22 -29.87 -5.66
CA LYS A 185 -20.53 -31.16 -5.69
C LYS A 185 -19.05 -31.01 -6.04
N VAL A 186 -18.23 -31.89 -5.49
CA VAL A 186 -16.83 -32.06 -5.91
C VAL A 186 -16.86 -32.82 -7.25
N PRO A 187 -16.43 -32.21 -8.36
CA PRO A 187 -16.50 -32.87 -9.66
C PRO A 187 -15.44 -33.98 -9.76
N ASN A 188 -15.82 -35.15 -10.27
CA ASN A 188 -14.85 -36.11 -10.80
C ASN A 188 -14.55 -35.71 -12.25
N PHE A 189 -13.27 -35.74 -12.64
CA PHE A 189 -12.91 -35.51 -14.03
C PHE A 189 -12.82 -36.86 -14.72
N HIS A 190 -13.64 -37.04 -15.75
CA HIS A 190 -13.73 -38.28 -16.52
C HIS A 190 -12.97 -38.10 -17.83
N PHE A 191 -12.08 -39.04 -18.11
CA PHE A 191 -11.28 -39.05 -19.32
C PHE A 191 -11.46 -40.36 -20.08
N ALA A 192 -11.40 -40.29 -21.41
CA ALA A 192 -11.33 -41.46 -22.25
C ALA A 192 -10.29 -41.25 -23.36
N ASN A 193 -9.44 -42.26 -23.55
CA ASN A 193 -8.42 -42.25 -24.58
C ASN A 193 -9.02 -42.57 -25.96
N LEU A 194 -8.65 -41.81 -26.99
CA LEU A 194 -9.05 -42.06 -28.37
C LEU A 194 -7.94 -42.70 -29.21
N SER A 195 -6.71 -42.75 -28.68
CA SER A 195 -5.54 -43.28 -29.36
C SER A 195 -5.27 -44.75 -29.03
N PRO A 196 -4.68 -45.50 -29.99
CA PRO A 196 -4.20 -46.86 -29.78
C PRO A 196 -2.89 -46.94 -28.96
N SER A 197 -2.35 -45.81 -28.53
CA SER A 197 -1.22 -45.68 -27.60
C SER A 197 -1.73 -45.26 -26.21
N PRO A 198 -1.05 -45.66 -25.11
CA PRO A 198 -1.35 -45.14 -23.78
C PRO A 198 -1.20 -43.61 -23.73
N ALA A 199 -2.12 -42.93 -23.04
CA ALA A 199 -2.11 -41.47 -22.92
C ALA A 199 -1.79 -41.05 -21.48
N GLU A 200 -0.85 -40.12 -21.30
CA GLU A 200 -0.59 -39.49 -20.01
C GLU A 200 -1.38 -38.18 -19.92
N VAL A 201 -2.20 -38.04 -18.87
CA VAL A 201 -2.99 -36.82 -18.63
C VAL A 201 -2.46 -36.12 -17.39
N THR A 202 -2.11 -34.85 -17.55
CA THR A 202 -1.67 -33.97 -16.48
C THR A 202 -2.72 -32.88 -16.25
N ILE A 203 -3.25 -32.81 -15.04
CA ILE A 203 -4.29 -31.87 -14.62
C ILE A 203 -3.67 -30.92 -13.60
N VAL A 204 -3.50 -29.66 -13.97
CA VAL A 204 -3.04 -28.60 -13.06
C VAL A 204 -4.23 -27.78 -12.61
N ILE A 205 -4.48 -27.73 -11.30
CA ILE A 205 -5.56 -26.93 -10.73
C ILE A 205 -4.96 -25.80 -9.93
N SER A 206 -5.30 -24.58 -10.30
CA SER A 206 -5.03 -23.40 -9.49
C SER A 206 -6.22 -23.13 -8.57
N ARG A 207 -5.92 -23.04 -7.28
CA ARG A 207 -6.85 -22.57 -6.25
C ARG A 207 -6.48 -21.15 -5.85
N ALA A 208 -7.44 -20.24 -5.93
CA ALA A 208 -7.29 -18.88 -5.43
C ALA A 208 -8.58 -18.42 -4.74
N PRO A 209 -8.48 -17.53 -3.74
CA PRO A 209 -9.66 -16.93 -3.13
C PRO A 209 -10.53 -16.23 -4.18
N GLY A 210 -11.85 -16.28 -4.01
CA GLY A 210 -12.80 -15.57 -4.90
C GLY A 210 -12.58 -14.06 -4.93
N TYR A 211 -12.04 -13.49 -3.85
CA TYR A 211 -11.67 -12.08 -3.73
C TYR A 211 -10.21 -11.93 -3.21
N PRO A 212 -9.20 -11.95 -4.08
CA PRO A 212 -7.80 -11.76 -3.67
C PRO A 212 -7.51 -10.36 -3.08
N GLU A 213 -8.35 -9.36 -3.41
CA GLU A 213 -8.25 -7.97 -2.96
C GLU A 213 -8.33 -7.82 -1.43
N VAL A 214 -8.84 -8.84 -0.75
CA VAL A 214 -8.97 -8.91 0.72
C VAL A 214 -7.60 -8.87 1.40
N MET A 215 -6.51 -9.18 0.70
CA MET A 215 -5.15 -8.99 1.22
C MET A 215 -4.87 -7.53 1.61
N THR A 216 -5.51 -6.55 0.96
CA THR A 216 -5.40 -5.13 1.31
C THR A 216 -5.86 -4.84 2.73
N LEU A 217 -6.86 -5.59 3.23
CA LEU A 217 -7.33 -5.49 4.62
C LEU A 217 -6.20 -5.89 5.60
N VAL A 218 -5.51 -6.99 5.31
CA VAL A 218 -4.39 -7.50 6.14
C VAL A 218 -3.23 -6.50 6.14
N ILE A 219 -2.85 -5.99 4.96
CA ILE A 219 -1.77 -5.01 4.84
C ILE A 219 -2.12 -3.73 5.62
N ALA A 220 -3.36 -3.23 5.52
CA ALA A 220 -3.81 -2.06 6.28
C ALA A 220 -3.84 -2.32 7.80
N THR A 221 -4.21 -3.53 8.25
CA THR A 221 -4.11 -3.94 9.65
C THR A 221 -2.66 -3.89 10.13
N ILE A 222 -1.74 -4.52 9.40
CA ILE A 222 -0.31 -4.56 9.75
C ILE A 222 0.26 -3.14 9.80
N PHE A 223 -0.01 -2.33 8.78
CA PHE A 223 0.44 -0.94 8.72
C PHE A 223 -0.05 -0.11 9.92
N THR A 224 -1.34 -0.23 10.26
CA THR A 224 -1.93 0.45 11.42
C THR A 224 -1.21 0.03 12.71
N VAL A 225 -1.05 -1.28 12.93
CA VAL A 225 -0.36 -1.81 14.12
C VAL A 225 1.08 -1.30 14.19
N ILE A 226 1.82 -1.28 13.08
CA ILE A 226 3.20 -0.81 13.02
C ILE A 226 3.30 0.68 13.39
N VAL A 227 2.47 1.54 12.81
CA VAL A 227 2.53 2.99 13.05
C VAL A 227 2.30 3.33 14.51
N PHE A 228 1.25 2.79 15.12
CA PHE A 228 0.94 3.05 16.54
C PHE A 228 1.95 2.38 17.48
N SER A 229 2.37 1.15 17.18
CA SER A 229 3.38 0.44 17.98
C SER A 229 4.71 1.17 17.96
N LYS A 230 5.13 1.74 16.82
CA LYS A 230 6.36 2.54 16.70
C LYS A 230 6.37 3.72 17.67
N TYR A 231 5.25 4.45 17.79
CA TYR A 231 5.14 5.57 18.74
C TYR A 231 5.24 5.12 20.19
N VAL A 232 4.54 4.04 20.54
CA VAL A 232 4.55 3.48 21.89
C VAL A 232 5.95 2.96 22.26
N ILE A 233 6.59 2.22 21.35
CA ILE A 233 7.97 1.72 21.52
C ILE A 233 8.93 2.91 21.73
N GLN A 234 8.86 3.95 20.90
CA GLN A 234 9.68 5.15 21.07
C GLN A 234 9.50 5.78 22.46
N SER A 235 8.26 5.86 22.95
CA SER A 235 7.94 6.51 24.22
C SER A 235 8.39 5.71 25.44
N ILE A 236 8.33 4.38 25.36
CA ILE A 236 8.75 3.47 26.44
C ILE A 236 10.28 3.36 26.49
N PHE A 237 10.94 3.10 25.36
CA PHE A 237 12.37 2.80 25.33
C PHE A 237 13.24 4.06 25.38
N PHE A 238 12.75 5.20 24.88
CA PHE A 238 13.51 6.45 24.78
C PHE A 238 12.76 7.66 25.36
N PRO A 239 12.44 7.69 26.67
CA PRO A 239 11.54 8.68 27.26
C PRO A 239 12.04 10.12 27.16
N LYS A 240 13.36 10.35 27.30
CA LYS A 240 13.96 11.70 27.17
C LYS A 240 13.84 12.24 25.74
N LEU A 241 14.08 11.37 24.76
CA LEU A 241 13.95 11.69 23.34
C LEU A 241 12.48 11.94 22.98
N SER A 242 11.58 11.08 23.46
CA SER A 242 10.14 11.22 23.25
C SER A 242 9.59 12.53 23.85
N ALA A 243 10.08 12.96 25.02
CA ALA A 243 9.70 14.24 25.59
C ALA A 243 10.08 15.45 24.70
N VAL A 244 11.29 15.44 24.12
CA VAL A 244 11.72 16.48 23.16
C VAL A 244 10.89 16.41 21.88
N ALA A 245 10.67 15.21 21.35
CA ALA A 245 9.84 14.98 20.16
C ALA A 245 8.40 15.48 20.36
N LEU A 246 7.80 15.18 21.52
CA LEU A 246 6.45 15.61 21.89
C LEU A 246 6.35 17.13 22.01
N SER A 247 7.31 17.79 22.66
CA SER A 247 7.33 19.25 22.77
C SER A 247 7.44 19.93 21.41
N THR A 248 8.29 19.38 20.53
CA THR A 248 8.47 19.87 19.16
C THR A 248 7.18 19.68 18.39
N ALA A 249 6.64 18.47 18.34
CA ALA A 249 5.39 18.16 17.66
C ALA A 249 4.22 19.06 18.10
N LYS A 250 4.07 19.34 19.40
CA LYS A 250 3.04 20.25 19.93
C LYS A 250 3.24 21.69 19.44
N SER A 251 4.48 22.19 19.45
CA SER A 251 4.80 23.53 18.96
C SER A 251 4.45 23.66 17.48
N GLU A 252 4.80 22.66 16.68
CA GLU A 252 4.57 22.68 15.23
C GLU A 252 3.10 22.54 14.85
N LEU A 253 2.34 21.68 15.54
CA LEU A 253 0.90 21.57 15.33
C LEU A 253 0.11 22.82 15.77
N ALA A 254 0.72 23.71 16.56
CA ALA A 254 0.14 25.00 16.89
C ALA A 254 0.41 26.06 15.81
N GLN A 255 1.35 25.82 14.89
CA GLN A 255 1.68 26.78 13.84
C GLN A 255 0.59 26.80 12.74
N PRO A 256 0.23 27.99 12.21
CA PRO A 256 -0.75 28.10 11.12
C PRO A 256 -0.35 27.34 9.85
N LEU A 257 0.94 27.22 9.56
CA LEU A 257 1.45 26.59 8.34
C LEU A 257 0.93 25.16 8.17
N PHE A 258 0.91 24.37 9.25
CA PHE A 258 0.43 22.99 9.22
C PHE A 258 -1.03 22.90 8.73
N TYR A 259 -1.91 23.75 9.28
CA TYR A 259 -3.32 23.78 8.90
C TYR A 259 -3.52 24.33 7.49
N ILE A 260 -2.75 25.36 7.10
CA ILE A 260 -2.80 25.91 5.75
C ILE A 260 -2.44 24.83 4.72
N LEU A 261 -1.31 24.13 4.92
CA LEU A 261 -0.88 23.07 4.00
C LEU A 261 -1.86 21.89 3.99
N SER A 262 -2.39 21.50 5.15
CA SER A 262 -3.39 20.42 5.24
C SER A 262 -4.67 20.76 4.48
N VAL A 263 -5.24 21.94 4.71
CA VAL A 263 -6.53 22.36 4.12
C VAL A 263 -6.37 22.71 2.64
N LEU A 264 -5.37 23.52 2.29
CA LEU A 264 -5.10 23.87 0.90
C LEU A 264 -4.69 22.64 0.09
N GLY A 265 -3.85 21.78 0.66
CA GLY A 265 -3.45 20.52 0.04
C GLY A 265 -4.63 19.61 -0.23
N ALA A 266 -5.51 19.39 0.76
CA ALA A 266 -6.74 18.61 0.58
C ALA A 266 -7.67 19.23 -0.48
N PHE A 267 -7.82 20.55 -0.50
CA PHE A 267 -8.59 21.25 -1.51
C PHE A 267 -8.03 21.03 -2.92
N LEU A 268 -6.72 21.18 -3.11
CA LEU A 268 -6.06 20.97 -4.40
C LEU A 268 -6.15 19.51 -4.87
N LEU A 269 -6.02 18.55 -3.96
CA LEU A 269 -6.22 17.13 -4.28
C LEU A 269 -7.63 16.85 -4.79
N ILE A 270 -8.66 17.45 -4.18
CA ILE A 270 -10.05 17.32 -4.66
C ILE A 270 -10.21 18.02 -6.01
N ALA A 271 -9.59 19.19 -6.19
CA ALA A 271 -9.64 19.93 -7.45
C ALA A 271 -9.09 19.13 -8.63
N PHE A 272 -8.07 18.28 -8.41
CA PHE A 272 -7.48 17.41 -9.45
C PHE A 272 -8.48 16.45 -10.10
N ILE A 273 -9.62 16.13 -9.45
CA ILE A 273 -10.69 15.34 -10.08
C ILE A 273 -11.22 16.03 -11.34
N PHE A 274 -11.41 17.35 -11.26
CA PHE A 274 -12.09 18.16 -12.26
C PHE A 274 -11.16 18.73 -13.34
N ILE A 275 -9.84 18.57 -13.19
CA ILE A 275 -8.86 19.07 -14.15
C ILE A 275 -8.80 18.10 -15.35
N PRO A 276 -9.03 18.58 -16.58
CA PRO A 276 -8.79 17.78 -17.78
C PRO A 276 -7.28 17.71 -18.05
N TYR A 277 -6.71 16.51 -18.01
CA TYR A 277 -5.27 16.31 -18.27
C TYR A 277 -4.96 16.21 -19.77
N ASN A 278 -5.99 16.08 -20.62
CA ASN A 278 -5.87 15.94 -22.08
C ASN A 278 -4.97 14.76 -22.49
N THR A 279 -4.99 13.67 -21.72
CA THR A 279 -4.11 12.50 -21.94
C THR A 279 -4.77 11.33 -22.66
N PHE A 280 -5.82 11.59 -23.45
CA PHE A 280 -6.54 10.59 -24.24
C PHE A 280 -6.93 9.32 -23.45
N GLY A 281 -7.39 9.48 -22.21
CA GLY A 281 -7.87 8.38 -21.37
C GLY A 281 -6.90 7.91 -20.28
N GLU A 282 -5.72 8.52 -20.16
CA GLU A 282 -4.75 8.21 -19.09
C GLU A 282 -4.78 9.18 -17.90
N ASP A 283 -5.87 9.92 -17.73
CA ASP A 283 -6.00 11.02 -16.76
C ASP A 283 -5.76 10.56 -15.32
N ILE A 284 -6.10 9.31 -14.99
CA ILE A 284 -5.82 8.70 -13.67
C ILE A 284 -4.32 8.63 -13.36
N LYS A 285 -3.45 8.42 -14.36
CA LYS A 285 -2.00 8.35 -14.16
C LYS A 285 -1.44 9.73 -13.80
N MET A 286 -1.89 10.76 -14.52
CA MET A 286 -1.49 12.15 -14.26
C MET A 286 -2.01 12.66 -12.92
N LEU A 287 -3.24 12.28 -12.53
CA LEU A 287 -3.77 12.59 -11.21
C LEU A 287 -2.92 11.96 -10.10
N LYS A 288 -2.52 10.70 -10.27
CA LYS A 288 -1.68 10.01 -9.27
C LYS A 288 -0.32 10.67 -9.13
N ASP A 289 0.36 10.98 -10.24
CA ASP A 289 1.66 11.65 -10.22
C ASP A 289 1.58 13.05 -9.60
N SER A 290 0.58 13.85 -10.02
CA SER A 290 0.36 15.20 -9.50
C SER A 290 0.02 15.20 -8.01
N GLY A 291 -0.84 14.27 -7.57
CA GLY A 291 -1.25 14.16 -6.17
C GLY A 291 -0.14 13.69 -5.24
N LEU A 292 0.66 12.71 -5.65
CA LEU A 292 1.84 12.28 -4.90
C LEU A 292 2.85 13.42 -4.77
N THR A 293 3.13 14.11 -5.88
CA THR A 293 4.05 15.26 -5.92
C THR A 293 3.57 16.39 -5.01
N LEU A 294 2.26 16.70 -5.03
CA LEU A 294 1.66 17.74 -4.18
C LEU A 294 1.83 17.41 -2.69
N ILE A 295 1.54 16.18 -2.28
CA ILE A 295 1.69 15.73 -0.89
C ILE A 295 3.16 15.81 -0.46
N MET A 296 4.06 15.31 -1.31
CA MET A 296 5.49 15.30 -1.07
C MET A 296 6.05 16.72 -0.89
N ILE A 297 5.78 17.64 -1.82
CA ILE A 297 6.26 19.02 -1.74
C ILE A 297 5.69 19.73 -0.51
N ALA A 298 4.39 19.57 -0.22
CA ALA A 298 3.78 20.15 0.98
C ALA A 298 4.47 19.65 2.25
N ALA A 299 4.76 18.34 2.32
CA ALA A 299 5.43 17.75 3.46
C ALA A 299 6.91 18.12 3.60
N ILE A 300 7.63 18.26 2.48
CA ILE A 300 9.01 18.79 2.45
C ILE A 300 9.03 20.23 2.96
N VAL A 301 8.13 21.09 2.46
CA VAL A 301 8.02 22.48 2.91
C VAL A 301 7.73 22.56 4.40
N GLN A 302 6.74 21.80 4.89
CA GLN A 302 6.42 21.71 6.31
C GLN A 302 7.65 21.25 7.12
N GLY A 303 8.30 20.17 6.68
CA GLY A 303 9.43 19.57 7.38
C GLY A 303 10.64 20.50 7.47
N ILE A 304 11.01 21.18 6.39
CA ILE A 304 12.14 22.13 6.37
C ILE A 304 11.85 23.38 7.19
N TRP A 305 10.62 23.90 7.09
CA TRP A 305 10.17 25.04 7.88
C TRP A 305 10.26 24.73 9.38
N THR A 306 9.68 23.60 9.77
CA THR A 306 9.72 23.10 11.14
C THR A 306 11.16 22.85 11.61
N ALA A 307 12.02 22.24 10.79
CA ALA A 307 13.42 22.00 11.16
C ALA A 307 14.16 23.31 11.43
N SER A 308 13.93 24.32 10.61
CA SER A 308 14.58 25.62 10.75
C SER A 308 14.11 26.36 12.00
N ASN A 309 12.79 26.48 12.22
CA ASN A 309 12.29 27.21 13.40
C ASN A 309 12.57 26.46 14.70
N SER A 310 12.40 25.13 14.71
CA SER A 310 12.56 24.36 15.95
C SER A 310 14.02 24.08 16.32
N VAL A 311 14.95 24.18 15.38
CA VAL A 311 16.39 23.95 15.61
C VAL A 311 17.18 25.24 15.51
N ALA A 312 17.10 25.99 14.40
CA ALA A 312 17.90 27.20 14.22
C ALA A 312 17.53 28.30 15.24
N ASP A 313 16.23 28.61 15.40
CA ASP A 313 15.82 29.67 16.32
C ASP A 313 16.08 29.30 17.80
N GLU A 314 15.96 28.02 18.15
CA GLU A 314 16.23 27.58 19.52
C GLU A 314 17.73 27.58 19.86
N ILE A 315 18.57 27.30 18.87
CA ILE A 315 20.02 27.34 19.04
C ILE A 315 20.52 28.79 19.02
N GLU A 316 20.05 29.64 18.11
CA GLU A 316 20.41 31.06 18.03
C GLU A 316 19.86 31.88 19.20
N GLY A 317 18.61 31.62 19.58
CA GLY A 317 17.92 32.29 20.69
C GLY A 317 18.41 31.87 22.09
N ARG A 318 19.44 31.02 22.19
CA ARG A 318 19.99 30.46 23.44
C ARG A 318 18.98 29.69 24.30
N THR A 319 17.77 29.42 23.81
CA THR A 319 16.75 28.66 24.55
C THR A 319 17.12 27.19 24.65
N ALA A 320 17.92 26.66 23.71
CA ALA A 320 18.50 25.32 23.78
C ALA A 320 19.31 25.07 25.07
N LEU A 321 19.98 26.08 25.62
CA LEU A 321 20.74 25.97 26.88
C LEU A 321 19.84 25.67 28.08
N THR A 322 18.61 26.18 28.08
CA THR A 322 17.65 25.93 29.16
C THR A 322 17.20 24.47 29.18
N VAL A 323 17.08 23.85 28.01
CA VAL A 323 16.73 22.43 27.88
C VAL A 323 17.93 21.54 28.24
N LEU A 324 19.14 21.93 27.82
CA LEU A 324 20.40 21.24 28.13
C LEU A 324 20.83 21.39 29.61
N SER A 325 20.20 22.27 30.39
CA SER A 325 20.38 22.33 31.84
C SER A 325 19.80 21.10 32.56
N LYS A 326 18.90 20.37 31.89
CA LYS A 326 18.45 19.02 32.30
C LYS A 326 19.42 17.99 31.71
N PRO A 327 19.56 16.77 32.30
CA PRO A 327 20.50 15.74 31.85
C PRO A 327 20.04 15.09 30.52
N ILE A 328 20.02 15.86 29.44
CA ILE A 328 19.69 15.49 28.06
C ILE A 328 20.95 15.71 27.23
N SER A 329 21.43 14.66 26.58
CA SER A 329 22.60 14.77 25.68
C SER A 329 22.23 15.54 24.40
N ARG A 330 23.23 16.15 23.76
CA ARG A 330 23.08 16.80 22.45
C ARG A 330 22.46 15.87 21.40
N ALA A 331 22.85 14.58 21.42
CA ALA A 331 22.28 13.56 20.55
C ALA A 331 20.80 13.30 20.81
N GLN A 332 20.40 13.17 22.08
CA GLN A 332 19.00 13.00 22.45
C GLN A 332 18.14 14.21 22.07
N PHE A 333 18.69 15.42 22.18
CA PHE A 333 18.01 16.64 21.75
C PHE A 333 17.76 16.62 20.23
N LEU A 334 18.78 16.37 19.42
CA LEU A 334 18.69 16.46 17.96
C LEU A 334 17.85 15.33 17.33
N ILE A 335 18.03 14.08 17.79
CA ILE A 335 17.22 12.94 17.32
C ILE A 335 15.77 13.10 17.80
N GLY A 336 15.57 13.65 19.00
CA GLY A 336 14.24 13.99 19.53
C GLY A 336 13.54 15.02 18.66
N LYS A 337 14.25 16.10 18.29
CA LYS A 337 13.76 17.12 17.35
C LYS A 337 13.35 16.46 16.04
N PHE A 338 14.28 15.80 15.34
CA PHE A 338 14.00 15.10 14.07
C PHE A 338 12.77 14.18 14.18
N SER A 339 12.69 13.35 15.22
CA SER A 339 11.54 12.46 15.40
C SER A 339 10.22 13.20 15.60
N GLY A 340 10.21 14.33 16.32
CA GLY A 340 9.03 15.17 16.48
C GLY A 340 8.56 15.75 15.14
N ILE A 341 9.50 16.22 14.32
CA ILE A 341 9.22 16.71 12.95
C ILE A 341 8.63 15.59 12.10
N MET A 342 9.22 14.39 12.14
CA MET A 342 8.73 13.24 11.38
C MET A 342 7.34 12.79 11.78
N TRP A 343 6.95 12.93 13.06
CA TRP A 343 5.57 12.67 13.48
C TRP A 343 4.60 13.70 12.91
N THR A 344 4.95 14.99 12.95
CA THR A 344 4.13 16.06 12.36
C THR A 344 3.97 15.88 10.84
N VAL A 345 5.07 15.55 10.15
CA VAL A 345 5.06 15.20 8.71
C VAL A 345 4.20 13.96 8.47
N GLY A 346 4.34 12.91 9.29
CA GLY A 346 3.52 11.70 9.20
C GLY A 346 2.03 11.97 9.37
N LEU A 347 1.64 12.91 10.24
CA LEU A 347 0.25 13.33 10.37
C LEU A 347 -0.26 14.06 9.12
N LEU A 348 0.55 14.94 8.54
CA LEU A 348 0.20 15.61 7.28
C LEU A 348 -0.01 14.60 6.15
N PHE A 349 0.89 13.62 6.03
CA PHE A 349 0.75 12.50 5.09
C PHE A 349 -0.51 11.66 5.36
N ALA A 350 -0.87 11.42 6.63
CA ALA A 350 -2.10 10.70 6.96
C ALA A 350 -3.35 11.50 6.54
N VAL A 351 -3.40 12.80 6.82
CA VAL A 351 -4.52 13.68 6.44
C VAL A 351 -4.66 13.76 4.92
N MET A 352 -3.61 14.16 4.22
CA MET A 352 -3.67 14.33 2.75
C MET A 352 -3.75 12.99 2.02
N GLY A 353 -3.07 11.95 2.53
CA GLY A 353 -3.09 10.61 1.97
C GLY A 353 -4.48 9.98 2.00
N VAL A 354 -5.22 10.10 3.10
CA VAL A 354 -6.62 9.61 3.15
C VAL A 354 -7.48 10.32 2.11
N VAL A 355 -7.41 11.65 2.03
CA VAL A 355 -8.14 12.44 1.01
C VAL A 355 -7.76 11.97 -0.39
N PHE A 356 -6.48 11.80 -0.64
CA PHE A 356 -5.96 11.38 -1.95
C PHE A 356 -6.42 9.98 -2.34
N LEU A 357 -6.47 9.02 -1.40
CA LEU A 357 -6.99 7.68 -1.69
C LEU A 357 -8.49 7.71 -2.06
N PHE A 358 -9.29 8.57 -1.43
CA PHE A 358 -10.68 8.80 -1.85
C PHE A 358 -10.78 9.45 -3.23
N VAL A 359 -9.93 10.42 -3.53
CA VAL A 359 -9.84 11.07 -4.85
C VAL A 359 -9.50 10.05 -5.94
N VAL A 360 -8.47 9.22 -5.73
CA VAL A 360 -8.04 8.16 -6.65
C VAL A 360 -9.14 7.12 -6.84
N ALA A 361 -9.86 6.74 -5.78
CA ALA A 361 -10.98 5.81 -5.90
C ALA A 361 -12.14 6.41 -6.71
N TYR A 362 -12.40 7.71 -6.59
CA TYR A 362 -13.53 8.34 -7.27
C TYR A 362 -13.25 8.67 -8.74
N LYS A 363 -12.00 9.00 -9.10
CA LYS A 363 -11.63 9.49 -10.44
C LYS A 363 -12.05 8.57 -11.60
N PRO A 364 -11.84 7.23 -11.57
CA PRO A 364 -12.27 6.36 -12.67
C PRO A 364 -13.79 6.41 -12.94
N ILE A 365 -14.58 6.64 -11.88
CA ILE A 365 -16.04 6.76 -11.99
C ILE A 365 -16.43 8.11 -12.59
N TYR A 366 -15.75 9.18 -12.18
CA TYR A 366 -15.94 10.50 -12.74
C TYR A 366 -15.64 10.47 -14.26
N ASP A 367 -14.50 9.91 -14.65
CA ASP A 367 -14.09 9.83 -16.06
C ASP A 367 -15.07 9.01 -16.89
N ALA A 368 -15.50 7.85 -16.37
CA ALA A 368 -16.46 7.00 -17.07
C ALA A 368 -17.79 7.70 -17.35
N ARG A 369 -18.23 8.57 -16.42
CA ARG A 369 -19.48 9.34 -16.53
C ARG A 369 -19.38 10.48 -17.52
N GLU A 370 -18.27 11.23 -17.49
CA GLU A 370 -18.03 12.33 -18.42
C GLU A 370 -17.89 11.83 -19.86
N LEU A 371 -17.31 10.64 -20.05
CA LEU A 371 -17.19 9.99 -21.35
C LEU A 371 -18.46 9.27 -21.82
N GLY A 372 -19.47 9.11 -20.96
CA GLY A 372 -20.67 8.32 -21.26
C GLY A 372 -20.39 6.82 -21.48
N SER A 373 -19.28 6.32 -20.93
CA SER A 373 -18.83 4.93 -21.02
C SER A 373 -19.39 4.06 -19.89
N ASP A 374 -19.28 2.74 -20.03
CA ASP A 374 -19.67 1.81 -18.97
C ASP A 374 -18.84 2.02 -17.69
N LEU A 375 -19.50 1.87 -16.55
CA LEU A 375 -18.83 2.00 -15.25
C LEU A 375 -17.79 0.89 -15.08
N PRO A 376 -16.56 1.22 -14.65
CA PRO A 376 -15.54 0.22 -14.38
C PRO A 376 -16.00 -0.73 -13.28
N GLU A 377 -15.42 -1.93 -13.26
CA GLU A 377 -15.56 -2.85 -12.13
C GLU A 377 -14.83 -2.29 -10.90
N TRP A 378 -15.27 -2.67 -9.70
CA TRP A 378 -14.74 -2.12 -8.45
C TRP A 378 -13.29 -2.58 -8.22
N GLU A 379 -12.92 -3.73 -8.78
CA GLU A 379 -11.58 -4.32 -8.78
C GLU A 379 -10.58 -3.43 -9.52
N VAL A 380 -10.98 -2.82 -10.63
CA VAL A 380 -10.14 -1.85 -11.36
C VAL A 380 -9.88 -0.63 -10.48
N THR A 381 -10.91 -0.17 -9.77
CA THR A 381 -10.80 0.98 -8.87
C THR A 381 -9.93 0.64 -7.65
N HIS A 382 -10.07 -0.57 -7.11
CA HIS A 382 -9.22 -1.10 -6.04
C HIS A 382 -7.75 -1.12 -6.45
N PHE A 383 -7.47 -1.58 -7.65
CA PHE A 383 -6.13 -1.67 -8.18
C PHE A 383 -5.44 -0.31 -8.30
N GLU A 384 -6.17 0.71 -8.76
CA GLU A 384 -5.68 2.09 -8.82
C GLU A 384 -5.33 2.65 -7.42
N VAL A 385 -6.18 2.37 -6.42
CA VAL A 385 -5.94 2.76 -5.02
C VAL A 385 -4.70 2.05 -4.45
N VAL A 386 -4.62 0.72 -4.58
CA VAL A 386 -3.53 -0.07 -3.99
C VAL A 386 -2.17 0.31 -4.59
N ARG A 387 -2.11 0.59 -5.90
CA ARG A 387 -0.89 1.04 -6.58
C ARG A 387 -0.38 2.40 -6.13
N THR A 388 -1.28 3.21 -5.58
CA THR A 388 -0.94 4.56 -5.09
C THR A 388 -0.27 4.52 -3.70
N ILE A 389 -0.58 3.50 -2.88
CA ILE A 389 -0.07 3.39 -1.50
C ILE A 389 1.47 3.31 -1.43
N PRO A 390 2.17 2.48 -2.25
CA PRO A 390 3.63 2.49 -2.30
C PRO A 390 4.21 3.87 -2.62
N GLY A 391 3.55 4.64 -3.50
CA GLY A 391 3.97 6.00 -3.83
C GLY A 391 3.92 6.94 -2.63
N LEU A 392 2.87 6.87 -1.81
CA LEU A 392 2.77 7.65 -0.58
C LEU A 392 3.90 7.31 0.40
N LEU A 393 4.25 6.02 0.52
CA LEU A 393 5.34 5.57 1.38
C LEU A 393 6.70 6.07 0.89
N LEU A 394 6.96 6.00 -0.42
CA LEU A 394 8.22 6.46 -0.99
C LEU A 394 8.36 7.99 -0.93
N ALA A 395 7.28 8.74 -1.18
CA ALA A 395 7.25 10.19 -0.98
C ALA A 395 7.53 10.57 0.48
N PHE A 396 7.05 9.77 1.44
CA PHE A 396 7.38 9.94 2.86
C PHE A 396 8.87 9.67 3.14
N PHE A 397 9.46 8.64 2.52
CA PHE A 397 10.90 8.36 2.65
C PHE A 397 11.76 9.46 2.06
N GLU A 398 11.40 10.01 0.91
CA GLU A 398 12.09 11.15 0.31
C GLU A 398 12.04 12.37 1.22
N THR A 399 10.85 12.67 1.74
CA THR A 399 10.65 13.75 2.71
C THR A 399 11.51 13.53 3.97
N ALA A 400 11.59 12.30 4.48
CA ALA A 400 12.40 11.97 5.65
C ALA A 400 13.90 12.22 5.43
N VAL A 401 14.42 11.89 4.25
CA VAL A 401 15.81 12.18 3.88
C VAL A 401 16.05 13.68 3.84
N LEU A 402 15.20 14.45 3.16
CA LEU A 402 15.34 15.91 3.08
C LEU A 402 15.20 16.59 4.44
N VAL A 403 14.28 16.14 5.29
CA VAL A 403 14.13 16.65 6.67
C VAL A 403 15.39 16.35 7.49
N ALA A 404 16.02 15.19 7.33
CA ALA A 404 17.27 14.88 8.03
C ALA A 404 18.40 15.83 7.62
N PHE A 405 18.56 16.10 6.32
CA PHE A 405 19.51 17.11 5.83
C PHE A 405 19.15 18.52 6.33
N SER A 406 17.86 18.85 6.32
CA SER A 406 17.36 20.15 6.79
C SER A 406 17.68 20.39 8.27
N VAL A 407 17.51 19.37 9.12
CA VAL A 407 17.92 19.42 10.53
C VAL A 407 19.42 19.63 10.65
N ALA A 408 20.23 18.96 9.83
CA ALA A 408 21.69 19.13 9.83
C ALA A 408 22.10 20.56 9.46
N ILE A 409 21.52 21.10 8.40
CA ILE A 409 21.80 22.46 7.91
C ILE A 409 21.34 23.51 8.94
N SER A 410 20.18 23.31 9.57
CA SER A 410 19.63 24.21 10.60
C SER A 410 20.50 24.34 11.85
N THR A 411 21.46 23.44 12.08
CA THR A 411 22.41 23.57 13.19
C THR A 411 23.37 24.76 13.02
N ARG A 412 23.54 25.28 11.80
CA ARG A 412 24.53 26.32 11.46
C ARG A 412 23.97 27.47 10.64
N LEU A 413 22.92 27.23 9.85
CA LEU A 413 22.39 28.21 8.90
C LEU A 413 20.95 28.60 9.25
N PRO A 414 20.56 29.87 9.02
CA PRO A 414 19.19 30.33 9.24
C PRO A 414 18.22 29.78 8.19
N LEU A 415 16.92 29.91 8.45
CA LEU A 415 15.80 29.38 7.65
C LEU A 415 15.96 29.61 6.13
N LEU A 416 16.25 30.85 5.70
CA LEU A 416 16.34 31.17 4.26
C LEU A 416 17.48 30.43 3.55
N ALA A 417 18.62 30.27 4.23
CA ALA A 417 19.75 29.52 3.70
C ALA A 417 19.44 28.01 3.69
N ASN A 418 18.78 27.50 4.74
CA ASN A 418 18.38 26.11 4.79
C ASN A 418 17.38 25.74 3.68
N LEU A 419 16.35 26.55 3.47
CA LEU A 419 15.37 26.36 2.40
C LEU A 419 16.03 26.35 1.01
N THR A 420 16.94 27.29 0.74
CA THR A 420 17.61 27.36 -0.57
C THR A 420 18.54 26.17 -0.81
N ILE A 421 19.27 25.71 0.20
CA ILE A 421 20.14 24.53 0.10
C ILE A 421 19.31 23.25 -0.05
N CYS A 422 18.26 23.06 0.75
CA CYS A 422 17.39 21.89 0.62
C CYS A 422 16.69 21.84 -0.74
N PHE A 423 16.26 22.99 -1.27
CA PHE A 423 15.72 23.07 -2.62
C PHE A 423 16.76 22.69 -3.68
N ALA A 424 18.01 23.14 -3.55
CA ALA A 424 19.09 22.73 -4.44
C ALA A 424 19.36 21.21 -4.35
N ILE A 425 19.35 20.62 -3.14
CA ILE A 425 19.49 19.17 -2.95
C ILE A 425 18.33 18.42 -3.62
N TYR A 426 17.09 18.91 -3.48
CA TYR A 426 15.93 18.33 -4.14
C TYR A 426 16.07 18.31 -5.66
N VAL A 427 16.37 19.48 -6.25
CA VAL A 427 16.54 19.63 -7.70
C VAL A 427 17.70 18.76 -8.21
N LEU A 428 18.86 18.82 -7.55
CA LEU A 428 20.01 18.01 -7.94
C LEU A 428 19.74 16.51 -7.77
N GLY A 429 19.02 16.10 -6.72
CA GLY A 429 18.68 14.70 -6.44
C GLY A 429 17.84 14.04 -7.54
N HIS A 430 16.97 14.80 -8.21
CA HIS A 430 16.18 14.33 -9.35
C HIS A 430 16.88 14.47 -10.71
N LEU A 431 17.70 15.52 -10.90
CA LEU A 431 18.37 15.76 -12.19
C LEU A 431 19.65 14.94 -12.37
N THR A 432 20.35 14.59 -11.29
CA THR A 432 21.65 13.92 -11.36
C THR A 432 21.59 12.57 -12.10
N PRO A 433 20.60 11.69 -11.89
CA PRO A 433 20.51 10.43 -12.63
C PRO A 433 20.35 10.64 -14.13
N VAL A 434 19.65 11.69 -14.56
CA VAL A 434 19.49 12.04 -15.96
C VAL A 434 20.83 12.47 -16.56
N LEU A 435 21.61 13.28 -15.84
CA LEU A 435 22.94 13.71 -16.27
C LEU A 435 23.95 12.57 -16.35
N VAL A 436 23.92 11.63 -15.40
CA VAL A 436 24.84 10.49 -15.36
C VAL A 436 24.51 9.42 -16.41
N LYS A 437 23.22 9.24 -16.74
CA LYS A 437 22.77 8.30 -17.78
C LYS A 437 22.82 8.86 -19.19
N ALA A 438 22.89 10.17 -19.35
CA ALA A 438 23.02 10.79 -20.64
C ALA A 438 24.40 10.46 -21.23
N ASP A 439 24.42 9.92 -22.44
CA ASP A 439 25.65 9.63 -23.19
C ASP A 439 26.24 10.95 -23.72
N ILE A 440 26.85 11.71 -22.80
CA ILE A 440 27.42 13.03 -23.07
C ILE A 440 28.92 12.87 -23.24
N ASP A 441 29.40 13.17 -24.45
CA ASP A 441 30.82 13.16 -24.84
C ASP A 441 31.58 14.40 -24.29
N PHE A 442 31.40 14.71 -23.00
CA PHE A 442 32.03 15.83 -22.33
C PHE A 442 32.42 15.48 -20.88
N ALA A 443 33.68 15.06 -20.71
CA ALA A 443 34.21 14.53 -19.46
C ALA A 443 33.96 15.39 -18.19
N PRO A 444 34.00 16.74 -18.21
CA PRO A 444 33.69 17.54 -17.03
C PRO A 444 32.25 17.38 -16.53
N VAL A 445 31.27 17.24 -17.43
CA VAL A 445 29.86 17.06 -17.05
C VAL A 445 29.64 15.69 -16.43
N THR A 446 30.23 14.65 -17.01
CA THR A 446 30.17 13.28 -16.45
C THR A 446 30.86 13.21 -15.08
N PHE A 447 32.01 13.87 -14.92
CA PHE A 447 32.71 13.93 -13.64
C PHE A 447 31.88 14.64 -12.56
N ILE A 448 31.34 15.82 -12.87
CA ILE A 448 30.50 16.58 -11.93
C ILE A 448 29.22 15.78 -11.60
N GLY A 449 28.58 15.15 -12.59
CA GLY A 449 27.40 14.31 -12.37
C GLY A 449 27.70 13.14 -11.42
N ASN A 450 28.82 12.44 -11.62
CA ASN A 450 29.25 11.35 -10.74
C ASN A 450 29.62 11.84 -9.33
N LEU A 451 30.27 13.01 -9.22
CA LEU A 451 30.60 13.61 -7.93
C LEU A 451 29.32 13.94 -7.14
N ILE A 452 28.34 14.58 -7.79
CA ILE A 452 27.06 14.91 -7.16
C ILE A 452 26.31 13.63 -6.78
N ALA A 453 26.27 12.62 -7.65
CA ALA A 453 25.62 11.33 -7.38
C ALA A 453 26.24 10.57 -6.21
N THR A 454 27.53 10.80 -5.95
CA THR A 454 28.25 10.16 -4.84
C THR A 454 28.00 10.87 -3.51
N VAL A 455 27.87 12.20 -3.53
CA VAL A 455 27.75 13.03 -2.31
C VAL A 455 26.30 13.24 -1.89
N LEU A 456 25.42 13.55 -2.84
CA LEU A 456 24.01 13.83 -2.57
C LEU A 456 23.15 12.58 -2.72
N PRO A 457 22.03 12.47 -1.97
CA PRO A 457 21.08 11.40 -2.18
C PRO A 457 20.46 11.53 -3.57
N VAL A 458 20.55 10.48 -4.37
CA VAL A 458 19.72 10.29 -5.55
C VAL A 458 18.27 10.10 -5.09
N LEU A 459 17.46 11.15 -5.22
CA LEU A 459 16.06 11.15 -4.78
C LEU A 459 15.16 10.41 -5.77
N GLU A 460 15.59 10.24 -7.02
CA GLU A 460 14.85 9.52 -8.05
C GLU A 460 14.57 8.04 -7.69
N HIS A 461 15.31 7.46 -6.74
CA HIS A 461 15.00 6.14 -6.18
C HIS A 461 13.69 6.11 -5.36
N PHE A 462 13.13 7.26 -4.98
CA PHE A 462 11.82 7.35 -4.34
C PHE A 462 10.68 7.64 -5.32
N ASN A 463 11.00 7.89 -6.60
CA ASN A 463 10.02 8.19 -7.62
C ASN A 463 9.41 6.90 -8.20
N ILE A 464 8.09 6.89 -8.42
CA ILE A 464 7.36 5.77 -9.05
C ILE A 464 6.64 6.16 -10.35
N GLN A 465 6.99 7.29 -10.95
CA GLN A 465 6.43 7.76 -12.23
C GLN A 465 6.46 6.68 -13.31
N ALA A 466 7.56 5.94 -13.43
CA ALA A 466 7.66 4.83 -14.38
C ALA A 466 6.63 3.71 -14.10
N ALA A 467 6.42 3.35 -12.83
CA ALA A 467 5.43 2.35 -12.44
C ALA A 467 3.99 2.84 -12.65
N ILE A 468 3.74 4.13 -12.41
CA ILE A 468 2.44 4.78 -12.67
C ILE A 468 2.15 4.81 -14.18
N ALA A 469 3.14 5.21 -14.99
CA ALA A 469 3.03 5.33 -16.44
C ALA A 469 2.78 3.98 -17.12
N THR A 470 3.52 2.94 -16.71
CA THR A 470 3.37 1.58 -17.24
C THR A 470 2.19 0.83 -16.65
N GLY A 471 1.62 1.32 -15.55
CA GLY A 471 0.67 0.54 -14.77
C GLY A 471 1.30 -0.76 -14.29
N ALA A 472 2.53 -0.73 -13.80
CA ALA A 472 3.20 -1.86 -13.17
C ALA A 472 2.96 -1.86 -11.64
N LEU A 473 3.07 -3.03 -11.02
CA LEU A 473 3.10 -3.13 -9.55
C LEU A 473 4.50 -2.77 -9.04
N VAL A 474 4.58 -2.03 -7.94
CA VAL A 474 5.85 -1.74 -7.27
C VAL A 474 6.30 -3.00 -6.53
N PRO A 475 7.48 -3.57 -6.85
CA PRO A 475 7.96 -4.77 -6.19
C PRO A 475 8.30 -4.55 -4.70
N TRP A 476 8.07 -5.57 -3.86
CA TRP A 476 8.31 -5.47 -2.41
C TRP A 476 9.79 -5.36 -2.05
N ASP A 477 10.67 -5.99 -2.83
CA ASP A 477 12.13 -5.89 -2.74
C ASP A 477 12.60 -4.46 -3.00
N TYR A 478 12.01 -3.77 -3.99
CA TYR A 478 12.28 -2.35 -4.25
C TYR A 478 11.92 -1.48 -3.04
N LEU A 479 10.74 -1.69 -2.43
CA LEU A 479 10.33 -0.97 -1.22
C LEU A 479 11.26 -1.24 -0.03
N GLY A 480 11.74 -2.48 0.12
CA GLY A 480 12.70 -2.84 1.15
C GLY A 480 14.04 -2.12 0.97
N MET A 481 14.59 -2.13 -0.25
CA MET A 481 15.87 -1.50 -0.55
C MET A 481 15.82 0.03 -0.43
N THR A 482 14.73 0.66 -0.88
CA THR A 482 14.52 2.12 -0.73
C THR A 482 14.33 2.52 0.73
N CYS A 483 13.72 1.67 1.56
CA CYS A 483 13.64 1.89 3.00
C CYS A 483 15.04 1.87 3.65
N VAL A 484 15.89 0.89 3.30
CA VAL A 484 17.29 0.84 3.77
C VAL A 484 18.05 2.08 3.33
N TYR A 485 17.88 2.49 2.06
CA TYR A 485 18.50 3.69 1.52
C TYR A 485 18.08 4.96 2.28
N CYS A 486 16.79 5.12 2.57
CA CYS A 486 16.25 6.20 3.40
C CYS A 486 16.90 6.24 4.79
N VAL A 487 16.93 5.10 5.49
CA VAL A 487 17.52 5.01 6.84
C VAL A 487 18.99 5.36 6.82
N LEU A 488 19.75 4.89 5.83
CA LEU A 488 21.18 5.16 5.71
C LEU A 488 21.46 6.65 5.51
N TYR A 489 20.82 7.29 4.53
CA TYR A 489 21.03 8.71 4.26
C TYR A 489 20.53 9.62 5.39
N SER A 490 19.39 9.30 6.00
CA SER A 490 18.92 10.03 7.19
C SER A 490 19.90 9.87 8.35
N THR A 491 20.50 8.69 8.55
CA THR A 491 21.50 8.48 9.60
C THR A 491 22.77 9.28 9.33
N VAL A 492 23.28 9.27 8.10
CA VAL A 492 24.46 10.07 7.71
C VAL A 492 24.20 11.56 7.93
N ALA A 493 23.04 12.06 7.51
CA ALA A 493 22.66 13.46 7.71
C ALA A 493 22.55 13.82 9.21
N LEU A 494 21.97 12.95 10.03
CA LEU A 494 21.88 13.16 11.49
C LEU A 494 23.25 13.08 12.17
N LEU A 495 24.17 12.22 11.73
CA LEU A 495 25.55 12.19 12.24
C LEU A 495 26.29 13.48 11.89
N LEU A 496 26.14 13.98 10.66
CA LEU A 496 26.68 15.27 10.25
C LEU A 496 26.09 16.41 11.10
N ALA A 497 24.80 16.36 11.38
CA ALA A 497 24.12 17.31 12.27
C ALA A 497 24.72 17.30 13.69
N LEU A 498 25.06 16.12 14.23
CA LEU A 498 25.69 15.99 15.55
C LEU A 498 27.09 16.59 15.58
N ILE A 499 27.92 16.29 14.58
CA ILE A 499 29.28 16.85 14.46
C ILE A 499 29.21 18.38 14.39
N LEU A 500 28.36 18.92 13.51
CA LEU A 500 28.19 20.37 13.37
C LEU A 500 27.68 21.05 14.64
N PHE A 501 26.86 20.35 15.43
CA PHE A 501 26.30 20.87 16.67
C PHE A 501 27.26 20.76 17.86
N GLU A 502 28.15 19.77 17.88
CA GLU A 502 29.17 19.60 18.94
C GLU A 502 30.15 20.77 18.94
N ASP A 503 30.64 21.14 17.76
CA ASP A 503 31.61 22.23 17.53
C ASP A 503 31.01 23.64 17.68
N ARG A 504 29.71 23.76 17.98
CA ARG A 504 29.07 25.07 18.18
C ARG A 504 29.18 25.46 19.65
N ASP A 505 29.99 26.47 19.94
CA ASP A 505 30.01 27.11 21.26
C ASP A 505 28.66 27.78 21.52
N LEU A 506 27.94 27.24 22.50
CA LEU A 506 26.66 27.79 22.96
C LEU A 506 26.85 28.77 24.13
N ALA A 507 28.11 29.13 24.46
CA ALA A 507 28.47 30.01 25.58
C ALA A 507 28.80 31.44 25.11
#